data_AF-A0A1V9XPY5-F1
#
_entry.id   AF-A0A1V9XPY5-F1
#
_cell.length_a   1.000
_cell.length_b   1.000
_cell.length_c   1.000
_cell.angle_alpha   90.00
_cell.angle_beta   90.00
_cell.angle_gamma   90.00
#
_symmetry.space_group_name_H-M   'P 1'
#
loop_
_entity.id
_entity.type
_entity.pdbx_description
1 polymer ?
#
loop_
_entity_poly.entity_id
_entity_poly.type
_entity_poly.pdbx_seq_one_letter_code
_entity_poly.pdbx_strand_id
1 'polypeptide(L)'
;MEIDGSGEKCGRSLTASTDNLEEPPAKMPRGDVVVLAQQLHEASHFVQANACNKLKPIVDQMEFLRQQAVSILEVAQRDQELHKINCSFRKEWGDRAPHQRHIGSFRLEADQSWTPDYEIPRREQEMLTLRGLVAAGQVPTSTVGRGLYLQQNH
;
A
#
# COMPACT_ATOMS: atom_id res chain seq x y z
N MET A 1 21.70 15.20 19.01
CA MET A 1 22.30 15.58 17.73
C MET A 1 21.63 16.86 17.29
N GLU A 2 22.08 17.97 17.87
CA GLU A 2 21.99 19.29 17.22
C GLU A 2 22.94 19.23 15.98
N ILE A 3 22.79 19.96 14.87
CA ILE A 3 22.68 21.41 14.67
C ILE A 3 22.28 21.67 13.20
N ASP A 4 21.34 22.62 13.03
CA ASP A 4 21.15 23.73 12.07
C ASP A 4 21.04 23.62 10.53
N GLY A 5 20.20 24.55 10.04
CA GLY A 5 20.17 25.12 8.68
C GLY A 5 18.91 25.98 8.50
N SER A 6 18.77 27.12 9.18
CA SER A 6 19.12 28.48 8.72
C SER A 6 18.45 28.93 7.43
N GLY A 7 17.57 29.94 7.55
CA GLY A 7 17.32 30.92 6.49
C GLY A 7 15.87 31.09 6.05
N GLU A 8 15.09 31.91 6.75
CA GLU A 8 14.50 33.13 6.15
C GLU A 8 13.83 33.98 7.22
N LYS A 9 14.45 35.13 7.48
CA LYS A 9 13.95 36.16 8.36
C LYS A 9 12.86 36.94 7.62
N CYS A 10 11.60 36.75 7.98
CA CYS A 10 10.63 37.86 7.95
C CYS A 10 10.23 38.18 9.39
N GLY A 11 11.17 38.79 10.10
CA GLY A 11 10.92 39.35 11.41
C GLY A 11 10.06 40.59 11.26
N ARG A 12 8.78 40.48 11.65
CA ARG A 12 8.01 41.63 12.11
C ARG A 12 7.20 41.19 13.32
N SER A 13 7.92 40.92 14.40
CA SER A 13 7.35 40.72 15.73
C SER A 13 6.79 42.06 16.20
N LEU A 14 5.50 42.28 15.98
CA LEU A 14 4.75 43.31 16.69
C LEU A 14 4.44 42.76 18.08
N THR A 15 5.39 42.87 19.01
CA THR A 15 5.06 42.89 20.43
C THR A 15 4.49 44.27 20.72
N ALA A 16 3.18 44.43 20.56
CA ALA A 16 2.47 45.56 21.14
C ALA A 16 2.01 45.13 22.52
N SER A 17 2.67 45.66 23.53
CA SER A 17 2.36 45.54 24.95
C SER A 17 0.86 45.73 25.17
N THR A 18 0.21 44.69 25.71
CA THR A 18 -1.10 44.83 26.36
C THR A 18 -0.86 45.54 27.68
N ASP A 19 -0.99 46.86 27.66
CA ASP A 19 -1.52 47.67 28.76
C ASP A 19 -1.44 49.14 28.35
N ASN A 20 -2.51 49.62 27.73
CA ASN A 20 -2.91 51.02 27.77
C ASN A 20 -4.45 51.05 27.66
N LEU A 21 -5.09 51.18 28.81
CA LEU A 21 -6.44 51.72 28.93
C LEU A 21 -6.31 53.25 28.79
N GLU A 22 -6.47 53.78 27.57
CA GLU A 22 -6.42 55.23 27.35
C GLU A 22 -7.56 55.68 26.41
N GLU A 23 -8.11 56.86 26.74
CA GLU A 23 -9.42 57.45 26.44
C GLU A 23 -10.10 57.22 25.08
N PRO A 24 -11.46 57.35 25.04
CA PRO A 24 -12.22 57.22 23.79
C PRO A 24 -11.74 58.28 22.77
N PRO A 25 -11.38 57.88 21.55
CA PRO A 25 -10.80 58.79 20.58
C PRO A 25 -11.79 59.91 20.24
N ALA A 26 -11.28 61.14 20.18
CA ALA A 26 -12.01 62.29 19.67
C ALA A 26 -12.75 61.92 18.38
N LYS A 27 -14.04 62.26 18.31
CA LYS A 27 -15.00 61.87 17.27
C LYS A 27 -14.34 61.75 15.89
N MET A 28 -14.19 60.52 15.45
CA MET A 28 -13.57 60.16 14.17
C MET A 28 -14.20 61.01 13.04
N PRO A 29 -13.41 61.69 12.20
CA PRO A 29 -13.95 62.57 11.17
C PRO A 29 -14.87 61.76 10.25
N ARG A 30 -16.05 62.29 9.90
CA ARG A 30 -17.11 61.52 9.20
C ARG A 30 -16.65 60.81 7.90
N GLY A 31 -15.63 61.34 7.23
CA GLY A 31 -15.05 60.70 6.03
C GLY A 31 -14.24 59.43 6.32
N ASP A 32 -13.68 59.30 7.52
CA ASP A 32 -12.79 58.22 7.92
C ASP A 32 -13.56 56.95 8.30
N VAL A 33 -14.80 57.08 8.80
CA VAL A 33 -15.66 55.92 9.11
C VAL A 33 -16.07 55.16 7.84
N VAL A 34 -16.32 55.89 6.74
CA VAL A 34 -16.66 55.28 5.45
C VAL A 34 -15.44 54.57 4.86
N VAL A 35 -14.26 55.18 4.96
CA VAL A 35 -12.99 54.56 4.53
C VAL A 35 -12.68 53.31 5.35
N LEU A 36 -12.86 53.36 6.68
CA LEU A 36 -12.67 52.20 7.55
C LEU A 36 -13.66 51.06 7.21
N ALA A 37 -14.93 51.38 6.98
CA ALA A 37 -15.93 50.39 6.58
C ALA A 37 -15.58 49.72 5.25
N GLN A 38 -15.05 50.50 4.30
CA GLN A 38 -14.55 49.97 3.03
C GLN A 38 -13.33 49.07 3.22
N GLN A 39 -12.37 49.46 4.06
CA GLN A 39 -11.20 48.62 4.36
C GLN A 39 -11.56 47.31 5.07
N LEU A 40 -12.54 47.35 5.99
CA LEU A 40 -13.04 46.14 6.64
C LEU A 40 -13.72 45.21 5.65
N HIS A 41 -14.48 45.77 4.71
CA HIS A 41 -15.06 45.01 3.62
C HIS A 41 -14.00 44.37 2.74
N GLU A 42 -12.97 45.11 2.32
CA GLU A 42 -11.85 44.60 1.51
C GLU A 42 -11.06 43.51 2.24
N ALA A 43 -10.79 43.70 3.54
CA ALA A 43 -10.12 42.70 4.37
C ALA A 43 -10.93 41.41 4.49
N SER A 44 -12.26 41.52 4.67
CA SER A 44 -13.15 40.37 4.76
C SER A 44 -13.20 39.60 3.43
N HIS A 45 -13.29 40.33 2.31
CA HIS A 45 -13.24 39.74 0.98
C HIS A 45 -11.92 39.00 0.72
N PHE A 46 -10.79 39.57 1.17
CA PHE A 46 -9.48 38.93 1.05
C PHE A 46 -9.40 37.63 1.86
N VAL A 47 -9.90 37.63 3.10
CA VAL A 47 -9.95 36.43 3.94
C VAL A 47 -10.84 35.36 3.29
N GLN A 48 -12.00 35.75 2.76
CA GLN A 48 -12.90 34.82 2.07
C GLN A 48 -12.25 34.23 0.82
N ALA A 49 -11.61 35.05 -0.02
CA ALA A 49 -10.92 34.57 -1.22
C ALA A 49 -9.77 33.60 -0.86
N ASN A 50 -8.99 33.92 0.17
CA ASN A 50 -7.92 33.06 0.64
C ASN A 50 -8.46 31.71 1.19
N ALA A 51 -9.54 31.75 1.96
CA ALA A 51 -10.21 30.56 2.47
C ALA A 51 -10.75 29.69 1.32
N CYS A 52 -11.48 30.27 0.36
CA CYS A 52 -11.99 29.55 -0.81
C CYS A 52 -10.86 28.89 -1.62
N ASN A 53 -9.77 29.61 -1.87
CA ASN A 53 -8.63 29.07 -2.62
C ASN A 53 -7.94 27.90 -1.89
N LYS A 54 -7.89 27.94 -0.55
CA LYS A 54 -7.35 26.85 0.27
C LYS A 54 -8.29 25.65 0.36
N LEU A 55 -9.60 25.88 0.38
CA LEU A 55 -10.59 24.82 0.46
C LEU A 55 -10.82 24.12 -0.88
N LYS A 56 -10.67 24.83 -2.00
CA LYS A 56 -10.82 24.29 -3.35
C LYS A 56 -10.06 22.97 -3.58
N PRO A 57 -8.74 22.86 -3.33
CA PRO A 57 -8.02 21.60 -3.53
C PRO A 57 -8.48 20.49 -2.59
N ILE A 58 -8.93 20.81 -1.37
CA ILE A 58 -9.45 19.82 -0.41
C ILE A 58 -10.76 19.22 -0.94
N VAL A 59 -11.67 20.07 -1.43
CA VAL A 59 -12.94 19.62 -2.03
C VAL A 59 -12.66 18.77 -3.26
N ASP A 60 -11.77 19.23 -4.15
CA ASP A 60 -11.40 18.48 -5.36
C ASP A 60 -10.81 17.11 -5.01
N GLN A 61 -10.00 17.02 -3.96
CA GLN A 61 -9.48 15.75 -3.43
C GLN A 61 -10.59 14.86 -2.87
N MET A 62 -11.53 15.40 -2.09
CA MET A 62 -12.66 14.62 -1.55
C MET A 62 -13.54 14.05 -2.66
N GLU A 63 -13.80 14.84 -3.71
CA GLU A 63 -14.54 14.39 -4.89
C GLU A 63 -13.80 13.30 -5.65
N PHE A 64 -12.48 13.46 -5.82
CA PHE A 64 -11.63 12.46 -6.46
C PHE A 64 -11.62 11.14 -5.68
N LEU A 65 -11.49 11.18 -4.36
CA LEU A 65 -11.57 10.00 -3.49
C LEU A 65 -12.95 9.33 -3.59
N ARG A 66 -14.03 10.12 -3.61
CA ARG A 66 -15.39 9.60 -3.78
C ARG A 66 -15.53 8.88 -5.14
N GLN A 67 -15.02 9.46 -6.22
CA GLN A 67 -15.07 8.84 -7.55
C GLN A 67 -14.28 7.54 -7.62
N GLN A 68 -13.09 7.50 -7.01
CA GLN A 68 -12.30 6.27 -6.91
C GLN A 68 -13.04 5.18 -6.13
N ALA A 69 -13.65 5.54 -5.00
CA ALA A 69 -14.43 4.58 -4.20
C ALA A 69 -15.57 3.97 -5.02
N VAL A 70 -16.30 4.79 -5.79
CA VAL A 70 -17.36 4.30 -6.70
C VAL A 70 -16.79 3.32 -7.72
N SER A 71 -15.69 3.66 -8.40
CA SER A 71 -15.06 2.77 -9.39
C SER A 71 -14.65 1.42 -8.79
N ILE A 72 -14.05 1.43 -7.60
CA ILE A 72 -13.62 0.20 -6.90
C ILE A 72 -14.84 -0.66 -6.55
N LEU A 73 -15.93 -0.05 -6.06
CA LEU A 73 -17.15 -0.77 -5.72
C LEU A 73 -17.79 -1.42 -6.95
N GLU A 74 -17.83 -0.73 -8.08
CA GLU A 74 -18.35 -1.30 -9.33
C GLU A 74 -17.49 -2.46 -9.84
N VAL A 75 -16.17 -2.36 -9.75
CA VAL A 75 -15.25 -3.46 -10.10
C VAL A 75 -15.50 -4.65 -9.17
N ALA A 76 -15.51 -4.43 -7.86
CA ALA A 76 -15.76 -5.50 -6.88
C ALA A 76 -17.14 -6.15 -7.08
N GLN A 77 -18.17 -5.37 -7.43
CA GLN A 77 -19.49 -5.90 -7.74
C GLN A 77 -19.45 -6.78 -9.00
N ARG A 78 -18.84 -6.31 -10.08
CA ARG A 78 -18.68 -7.10 -11.32
C ARG A 78 -17.92 -8.39 -11.07
N ASP A 79 -16.84 -8.33 -10.29
CA ASP A 79 -16.06 -9.51 -9.92
C ASP A 79 -16.88 -10.47 -9.06
N GLN A 80 -17.67 -9.97 -8.11
CA GLN A 80 -18.59 -10.78 -7.31
C GLN A 80 -19.65 -11.46 -8.18
N GLU A 81 -20.20 -10.76 -9.17
CA GLU A 81 -21.15 -11.31 -10.13
C GLU A 81 -20.49 -12.40 -10.99
N LEU A 82 -19.29 -12.14 -11.53
CA LEU A 82 -18.54 -13.11 -12.32
C LEU A 82 -18.20 -14.37 -11.51
N HIS A 83 -17.78 -14.22 -10.25
CA HIS A 83 -17.52 -15.34 -9.36
C HIS A 83 -18.78 -16.18 -9.06
N LYS A 84 -19.97 -15.57 -9.06
CA LYS A 84 -21.24 -16.28 -8.85
C LYS A 84 -21.70 -17.05 -10.08
N ILE A 85 -21.33 -16.62 -11.27
CA ILE A 85 -21.74 -17.28 -12.51
C ILE A 85 -21.02 -18.64 -12.61
N ASN A 86 -21.78 -19.70 -12.85
CA ASN A 86 -21.19 -21.01 -13.14
C ASN A 86 -20.34 -20.92 -14.41
N CYS A 87 -19.07 -21.31 -14.32
CA CYS A 87 -18.19 -21.34 -15.48
C CYS A 87 -18.74 -22.36 -16.49
N SER A 88 -19.47 -21.88 -17.49
CA SER A 88 -20.06 -22.71 -18.56
C SER A 88 -19.06 -23.03 -19.67
N PHE A 89 -17.76 -22.96 -19.38
CA PHE A 89 -16.72 -23.28 -20.34
C PHE A 89 -16.78 -24.78 -20.68
N ARG A 90 -17.44 -25.11 -21.79
CA ARG A 90 -17.40 -26.45 -22.38
C ARG A 90 -16.08 -26.59 -23.12
N LYS A 91 -15.19 -27.42 -22.58
CA LYS A 91 -13.96 -27.81 -23.28
C LYS A 91 -14.33 -28.81 -24.38
N GLU A 92 -14.53 -28.31 -25.60
CA GLU A 92 -14.75 -29.16 -26.76
C GLU A 92 -13.40 -29.70 -27.25
N TRP A 93 -13.13 -30.96 -26.93
CA TRP A 93 -12.09 -31.70 -27.61
C TRP A 93 -12.64 -32.05 -28.98
N GLY A 94 -12.27 -31.32 -30.03
CA GLY A 94 -12.66 -31.66 -31.40
C GLY A 94 -12.18 -33.08 -31.79
N ASP A 95 -12.47 -33.53 -33.01
CA ASP A 95 -12.24 -34.93 -33.47
C ASP A 95 -10.81 -35.49 -33.30
N ARG A 96 -9.83 -34.64 -32.96
CA ARG A 96 -8.47 -35.03 -32.54
C ARG A 96 -8.32 -35.19 -31.03
N ALA A 97 -9.39 -35.47 -30.29
CA ALA A 97 -9.30 -35.88 -28.91
C ALA A 97 -8.52 -37.21 -28.86
N PRO A 98 -7.47 -37.33 -28.02
CA PRO A 98 -6.78 -38.61 -27.86
C PRO A 98 -7.80 -39.68 -27.49
N HIS A 99 -7.71 -40.86 -28.11
CA HIS A 99 -8.46 -42.03 -27.64
C HIS A 99 -8.21 -42.19 -26.14
N GLN A 100 -9.28 -42.35 -25.34
CA GLN A 100 -9.21 -42.56 -23.89
C GLN A 100 -8.60 -43.94 -23.60
N ARG A 101 -7.30 -44.08 -23.88
CA ARG A 101 -6.49 -45.24 -23.56
C ARG A 101 -5.83 -44.96 -22.22
N HIS A 102 -6.04 -45.84 -21.26
CA HIS A 102 -5.30 -45.80 -20.01
C HIS A 102 -3.80 -46.05 -20.29
N ILE A 103 -2.95 -45.04 -20.01
CA ILE A 103 -1.49 -45.09 -20.22
C ILE A 103 -0.77 -45.59 -18.96
N GLY A 104 -1.35 -45.35 -17.77
CA GLY A 104 -0.82 -45.82 -16.49
C GLY A 104 -1.32 -44.99 -15.31
N SER A 105 -1.03 -45.48 -14.11
CA SER A 105 -1.20 -44.76 -12.85
C SER A 105 0.10 -44.05 -12.46
N PHE A 106 -0.03 -42.78 -12.08
CA PHE A 106 1.08 -41.95 -11.63
C PHE A 106 0.67 -41.23 -10.34
N ARG A 107 1.60 -41.10 -9.40
CA ARG A 107 1.46 -40.30 -8.19
C ARG A 107 2.21 -38.98 -8.36
N LEU A 108 1.58 -37.87 -7.99
CA LEU A 108 2.21 -36.56 -7.94
C LEU A 108 2.91 -36.38 -6.60
N GLU A 109 4.23 -36.20 -6.63
CA GLU A 109 5.04 -35.97 -5.44
C GLU A 109 5.18 -34.47 -5.12
N ALA A 110 5.71 -34.15 -3.93
CA ALA A 110 5.84 -32.76 -3.45
C ALA A 110 6.78 -31.89 -4.30
N ASP A 111 7.72 -32.51 -5.01
CA ASP A 111 8.66 -31.86 -5.93
C ASP A 111 8.06 -31.64 -7.33
N GLN A 112 6.75 -31.82 -7.49
CA GLN A 112 6.01 -31.75 -8.76
C GLN A 112 6.42 -32.80 -9.79
N SER A 113 7.20 -33.82 -9.40
CA SER A 113 7.49 -34.96 -10.26
C SER A 113 6.33 -35.97 -10.24
N TRP A 114 6.08 -36.60 -11.38
CA TRP A 114 5.11 -37.68 -11.51
C TRP A 114 5.84 -39.02 -11.46
N THR A 115 5.61 -39.79 -10.39
CA THR A 115 6.20 -41.13 -10.23
C THR A 115 5.22 -42.18 -10.75
N PRO A 116 5.61 -43.07 -11.67
CA PRO A 116 4.74 -44.16 -12.09
C PRO A 116 4.51 -45.15 -10.94
N ASP A 117 3.34 -45.76 -10.89
CA ASP A 117 2.90 -46.61 -9.77
C ASP A 117 3.86 -47.77 -9.44
N TYR A 118 4.49 -48.35 -10.45
CA TYR A 118 5.46 -49.44 -10.26
C TYR A 118 6.76 -49.00 -9.57
N GLU A 119 7.11 -47.71 -9.59
CA GLU A 119 8.30 -47.17 -8.90
C GLU A 119 8.01 -46.68 -7.47
N ILE A 120 6.73 -46.50 -7.12
CA ILE A 120 6.32 -45.97 -5.82
C ILE A 120 6.93 -46.76 -4.64
N PRO A 121 6.88 -48.11 -4.59
CA PRO A 121 7.40 -48.86 -3.45
C PRO A 121 8.90 -48.63 -3.22
N ARG A 122 9.65 -48.51 -4.32
CA ARG A 122 11.09 -48.26 -4.28
C ARG A 122 11.38 -46.87 -3.72
N ARG A 123 10.73 -45.83 -4.26
CA ARG A 123 10.92 -44.46 -3.80
C ARG A 123 10.49 -44.27 -2.34
N GLU A 124 9.42 -44.92 -1.91
CA GLU A 124 8.98 -44.92 -0.51
C GLU A 124 10.05 -45.53 0.41
N GLN A 125 10.66 -46.65 0.02
CA GLN A 125 11.75 -47.26 0.78
C GLN A 125 12.98 -46.36 0.86
N GLU A 126 13.37 -45.74 -0.25
CA GLU A 126 14.48 -44.77 -0.31
C GLU A 126 14.18 -43.57 0.61
N MET A 127 12.97 -43.01 0.56
CA MET A 127 12.55 -41.93 1.46
C MET A 127 12.53 -42.35 2.93
N LEU A 128 12.04 -43.55 3.26
CA LEU A 128 12.04 -44.05 4.64
C LEU A 128 13.46 -44.18 5.19
N THR A 129 14.40 -44.65 4.36
CA THR A 129 15.81 -44.75 4.72
C THR A 129 16.38 -43.37 5.03
N LEU A 130 16.15 -42.38 4.17
CA LEU A 130 16.61 -41.01 4.38
C LEU A 130 15.97 -40.37 5.62
N ARG A 131 14.65 -40.53 5.80
CA ARG A 131 13.94 -40.05 7.00
C ARG A 131 14.49 -40.68 8.27
N GLY A 132 14.83 -41.97 8.24
CA GLY A 132 15.46 -42.67 9.36
C GLY A 132 16.82 -42.10 9.72
N LEU A 133 17.68 -41.82 8.74
CA LEU A 133 18.99 -41.20 8.96
C LEU A 133 18.88 -39.78 9.54
N VAL A 134 17.98 -38.98 8.98
CA VAL A 134 17.69 -37.63 9.49
C VAL A 134 17.17 -37.69 10.93
N ALA A 135 16.27 -38.61 11.24
CA ALA A 135 15.75 -38.82 12.60
C ALA A 135 16.84 -39.29 13.58
N ALA A 136 17.79 -40.10 13.11
CA ALA A 136 18.95 -40.55 13.89
C ALA A 136 20.03 -39.46 14.08
N GLY A 137 19.82 -38.24 13.54
CA GLY A 137 20.79 -37.14 13.62
C GLY A 137 22.07 -37.40 12.83
N GLN A 138 22.07 -38.37 11.92
CA GLN A 138 23.22 -38.70 11.07
C GLN A 138 23.19 -37.82 9.82
N VAL A 139 23.85 -36.66 9.89
CA VAL A 139 24.17 -35.89 8.68
C VAL A 139 25.27 -36.65 7.95
N PRO A 140 25.15 -36.94 6.64
CA PRO A 140 26.26 -37.50 5.88
C PRO A 140 27.39 -36.47 5.87
N THR A 141 28.39 -36.69 6.71
CA THR A 141 29.64 -35.93 6.69
C THR A 141 30.44 -36.37 5.47
N SER A 142 30.07 -35.84 4.29
CA SER A 142 30.91 -35.94 3.11
C SER A 142 32.19 -35.15 3.37
N THR A 143 33.28 -35.85 3.71
CA THR A 143 34.61 -35.30 4.01
C THR A 143 35.35 -34.78 2.77
N VAL A 144 34.69 -34.16 1.80
CA VAL A 144 35.37 -33.50 0.69
C VAL A 144 34.88 -32.06 0.56
N GLY A 145 35.66 -31.14 1.14
CA GLY A 145 35.44 -29.71 1.00
C GLY A 145 35.98 -28.90 2.16
N ARG A 146 37.31 -28.79 2.29
CA ARG A 146 37.90 -27.63 2.98
C ARG A 146 37.47 -26.38 2.21
N GLY A 147 37.00 -25.37 2.93
CA GLY A 147 37.10 -24.00 2.44
C GLY A 147 35.96 -23.06 2.81
N LEU A 148 36.13 -22.43 3.97
CA LEU A 148 35.80 -21.03 4.30
C LEU A 148 34.32 -20.64 4.28
N TYR A 149 33.80 -20.10 5.40
CA TYR A 149 33.39 -18.70 5.52
C TYR A 149 33.04 -18.33 6.97
N LEU A 150 33.46 -17.11 7.31
CA LEU A 150 33.00 -16.21 8.39
C LEU A 150 33.45 -16.48 9.83
N GLN A 151 34.64 -15.96 10.12
CA GLN A 151 35.00 -15.43 11.42
C GLN A 151 34.30 -14.07 11.59
N GLN A 152 33.47 -13.93 12.64
CA GLN A 152 32.98 -12.63 13.08
C GLN A 152 33.09 -12.50 14.61
N ASN A 153 33.84 -11.47 14.99
CA ASN A 153 33.67 -10.59 16.14
C ASN A 153 34.08 -11.08 17.54
N HIS A 154 35.17 -10.48 18.03
CA HIS A 154 35.20 -9.86 19.35
C HIS A 154 36.05 -8.59 19.32
#